data_AF-A0A953YJ70-F1
#
_entry.id   AF-A0A953YJ70-F1
#
_cell.length_a   1.000
_cell.length_b   1.000
_cell.length_c   1.000
_cell.angle_alpha   90.00
_cell.angle_beta   90.00
_cell.angle_gamma   90.00
#
_symmetry.space_group_name_H-M   'P 1'
#
loop_
_entity.id
_entity.type
_entity.pdbx_description
1 polymer ?
#
loop_
_entity_poly.entity_id
_entity_poly.type
_entity_poly.pdbx_seq_one_letter_code
_entity_poly.pdbx_strand_id
1 'polypeptide(L)'
;MGDRSLTEQLLLRDRMVLVAIIGLLFVLAGLYTVFGVGMRMSALDMTAMRGMRDMPGPGIAGQWPAGYALLVFLMWWIMMIAMMLPSASPTVLLYAAILRRGREPERIPAISAAFVAGYLVAWAGFSAIAALIQWLLEARGVVSATMMTLTDTVAGGLLLTAAGIFQFTPLKRACLRHCRSP
;
A
#
# COMPACT_ATOMS: atom_id res chain seq x y z
N MET A 1 5.16 19.56 -40.19
CA MET A 1 6.27 19.28 -39.25
C MET A 1 6.13 20.01 -37.90
N GLY A 2 4.98 20.63 -37.55
CA GLY A 2 4.83 21.45 -36.32
C GLY A 2 4.19 20.79 -35.09
N ASP A 3 3.54 19.63 -35.21
CA ASP A 3 2.74 19.06 -34.09
C ASP A 3 3.55 18.34 -33.00
N ARG A 4 4.81 17.97 -33.27
CA ARG A 4 5.64 17.22 -32.31
C ARG A 4 6.13 18.08 -31.14
N SER A 5 6.34 19.39 -31.33
CA SER A 5 6.85 20.24 -30.24
C SER A 5 5.78 20.69 -29.25
N LEU A 6 4.55 20.93 -29.72
CA LEU A 6 3.42 21.31 -28.85
C LEU A 6 3.00 20.15 -27.94
N THR A 7 2.92 18.93 -28.49
CA THR A 7 2.61 17.72 -27.70
C THR A 7 3.70 17.41 -26.68
N GLU A 8 4.97 17.55 -27.04
CA GLU A 8 6.10 17.36 -26.12
C GLU A 8 6.12 18.41 -25.00
N GLN A 9 5.86 19.69 -25.32
CA GLN A 9 5.75 20.76 -24.33
C GLN A 9 4.57 20.55 -23.37
N LEU A 10 3.41 20.09 -23.88
CA LEU A 10 2.25 19.77 -23.05
C LEU A 10 2.54 18.61 -22.11
N LEU A 11 3.17 17.53 -22.59
CA LEU A 11 3.55 16.37 -21.76
C LEU A 11 4.59 16.72 -20.69
N LEU A 12 5.58 17.56 -21.01
CA LEU A 12 6.57 18.03 -20.04
C LEU A 12 5.95 18.92 -18.97
N ARG A 13 5.03 19.82 -19.37
CA ARG A 13 4.29 20.68 -18.45
C ARG A 13 3.41 19.86 -17.52
N ASP A 14 2.69 18.86 -18.04
CA ASP A 14 1.84 17.99 -17.25
C ASP A 14 2.66 17.15 -16.26
N ARG A 15 3.81 16.63 -16.70
CA ARG A 15 4.75 15.92 -15.83
C ARG A 15 5.35 16.83 -14.74
N MET A 16 5.68 18.07 -15.06
CA MET A 16 6.18 19.04 -14.07
C MET A 16 5.10 19.40 -13.05
N VAL A 17 3.86 19.63 -13.50
CA VAL A 17 2.71 19.89 -12.61
C VAL A 17 2.49 18.70 -11.67
N LEU A 18 2.52 17.47 -12.21
CA LEU A 18 2.34 16.27 -11.43
C LEU A 18 3.46 16.08 -10.38
N VAL A 19 4.71 16.31 -10.78
CA VAL A 19 5.87 16.28 -9.85
C VAL A 19 5.76 17.37 -8.78
N ALA A 20 5.34 18.58 -9.16
CA ALA A 20 5.17 19.69 -8.22
C ALA A 20 4.05 19.41 -7.20
N ILE A 21 2.91 18.88 -7.65
CA ILE A 21 1.79 18.48 -6.77
C ILE A 21 2.24 17.37 -5.82
N ILE A 22 2.91 16.33 -6.32
CA ILE A 22 3.42 15.24 -5.47
C ILE A 22 4.43 15.76 -4.44
N GLY A 23 5.35 16.63 -4.87
CA GLY A 23 6.32 17.27 -3.97
C GLY A 23 5.66 18.11 -2.89
N LEU A 24 4.65 18.92 -3.26
CA LEU A 24 3.87 19.71 -2.30
C LEU A 24 3.13 18.81 -1.30
N LEU A 25 2.45 17.76 -1.77
CA LEU A 25 1.75 16.82 -0.91
C LEU A 25 2.71 16.11 0.05
N PHE A 26 3.90 15.71 -0.43
CA PHE A 26 4.92 15.09 0.41
C PHE A 26 5.39 16.03 1.52
N VAL A 27 5.68 17.29 1.19
CA VAL A 27 6.09 18.30 2.17
C VAL A 27 4.96 18.57 3.17
N LEU A 28 3.73 18.76 2.71
CA LEU A 28 2.57 18.99 3.58
C LEU A 28 2.32 17.81 4.52
N ALA A 29 2.34 16.58 4.01
CA ALA A 29 2.18 15.38 4.83
C ALA A 29 3.33 15.21 5.85
N GLY A 30 4.56 15.51 5.43
CA GLY A 30 5.73 15.51 6.30
C GLY A 30 5.61 16.52 7.43
N LEU A 31 5.26 17.77 7.10
CA LEU A 31 5.03 18.84 8.09
C LEU A 31 3.91 18.47 9.06
N TYR A 32 2.77 18.02 8.54
CA TYR A 32 1.64 17.60 9.35
C TYR A 32 2.03 16.50 10.35
N THR A 33 2.78 15.49 9.89
CA THR A 33 3.24 14.37 10.72
C THR A 33 4.25 14.81 11.77
N VAL A 34 5.29 15.57 11.39
CA VAL A 34 6.36 16.00 12.30
C VAL A 34 5.82 16.94 13.38
N PHE A 35 5.03 17.93 12.98
CA PHE A 35 4.49 18.93 13.92
C PHE A 35 3.25 18.43 14.67
N GLY A 36 2.67 17.29 14.28
CA GLY A 36 1.50 16.72 14.95
C GLY A 36 0.30 17.67 14.98
N VAL A 37 0.06 18.40 13.88
CA VAL A 37 -0.98 19.44 13.82
C VAL A 37 -2.36 18.83 14.14
N GLY A 38 -2.93 19.20 15.29
CA GLY A 38 -4.20 18.65 15.80
C GLY A 38 -4.07 17.59 16.90
N MET A 39 -2.85 17.21 17.29
CA MET A 39 -2.56 16.35 18.44
C MET A 39 -1.90 17.15 19.57
N ARG A 40 -2.05 16.69 20.82
CA ARG A 40 -1.45 17.37 22.00
C ARG A 40 0.07 17.24 22.09
N MET A 41 0.70 16.40 21.27
CA MET A 41 2.15 16.12 21.27
C MET A 41 2.66 16.00 19.82
N SER A 42 3.90 16.43 19.58
CA SER A 42 4.56 16.28 18.28
C SER A 42 5.04 14.84 18.06
N ALA A 43 5.29 14.44 16.81
CA ALA A 43 5.83 13.11 16.51
C ALA A 43 7.22 12.89 17.13
N LEU A 44 8.02 13.96 17.24
CA LEU A 44 9.33 13.93 17.89
C LEU A 44 9.20 13.63 19.38
N ASP A 45 8.26 14.28 20.06
CA ASP A 45 8.00 14.04 21.49
C ASP A 45 7.49 12.61 21.72
N MET A 46 6.61 12.10 20.86
CA MET A 46 6.15 10.70 20.94
C MET A 46 7.29 9.71 20.71
N THR A 47 8.24 10.00 19.81
CA THR A 47 9.42 9.14 19.63
C THR A 47 10.41 9.24 20.80
N ALA A 48 10.55 10.42 21.41
CA ALA A 48 11.44 10.68 22.54
C ALA A 48 10.97 10.01 23.84
N MET A 49 9.65 9.85 24.00
CA MET A 49 9.01 9.15 25.13
C MET A 49 9.16 7.62 25.02
N ARG A 50 10.41 7.13 24.86
CA ARG A 50 10.73 5.71 24.69
C ARG A 50 10.26 4.83 25.85
N GLY A 51 10.19 5.37 27.07
CA GLY A 51 9.88 4.64 28.30
C GLY A 51 8.40 4.40 28.60
N MET A 52 7.45 4.96 27.83
CA MET A 52 6.01 4.73 28.03
C MET A 52 5.44 3.62 27.12
N ARG A 53 6.31 2.96 26.33
CA ARG A 53 5.96 1.86 25.42
C ARG A 53 5.58 0.55 26.12
N ASP A 54 5.94 0.41 27.40
CA ASP A 54 5.74 -0.81 28.18
C ASP A 54 4.45 -0.81 29.02
N MET A 55 3.56 0.18 28.87
CA MET A 55 2.27 0.12 29.54
C MET A 55 1.37 -0.91 28.85
N PRO A 56 0.98 -2.00 29.54
CA PRO A 56 0.12 -3.00 28.95
C PRO A 56 -1.25 -2.38 28.70
N GLY A 57 -1.60 -2.20 27.42
CA GLY A 57 -2.96 -1.87 27.03
C GLY A 57 -3.90 -3.03 27.35
N PRO A 58 -5.22 -2.80 27.34
CA PRO A 58 -6.21 -3.82 27.61
C PRO A 58 -6.30 -4.81 26.41
N GLY A 59 -5.37 -5.77 26.36
CA GLY A 59 -5.33 -6.81 25.35
C GLY A 59 -4.20 -7.79 25.62
N ILE A 60 -4.54 -9.04 25.93
CA ILE A 60 -3.54 -10.10 26.14
C ILE A 60 -2.96 -10.48 24.78
N ALA A 61 -1.67 -10.20 24.58
CA ALA A 61 -0.94 -10.58 23.38
C ALA A 61 -1.17 -12.06 23.04
N GLY A 62 -1.58 -12.34 21.79
CA GLY A 62 -1.80 -13.70 21.29
C GLY A 62 -3.21 -14.28 21.46
N GLN A 63 -4.12 -13.66 22.23
CA GLN A 63 -5.51 -14.12 22.34
C GLN A 63 -6.45 -13.27 21.47
N TRP A 64 -6.49 -13.55 20.18
CA TRP A 64 -7.44 -12.90 19.27
C TRP A 64 -8.81 -13.59 19.36
N PRO A 65 -9.86 -12.94 19.89
CA PRO A 65 -11.21 -13.44 19.70
C PRO A 65 -11.55 -13.43 18.20
N ALA A 66 -12.41 -14.35 17.75
CA ALA A 66 -12.74 -14.51 16.33
C ALA A 66 -13.20 -13.21 15.65
N GLY A 67 -13.93 -12.35 16.38
CA GLY A 67 -14.34 -11.04 15.88
C GLY A 67 -13.18 -10.08 15.62
N TYR A 68 -12.15 -10.09 16.48
CA TYR A 68 -10.95 -9.27 16.28
C TYR A 68 -10.11 -9.78 15.11
N ALA A 69 -9.96 -11.10 14.98
CA ALA A 69 -9.28 -11.71 13.84
C ALA A 69 -9.95 -11.35 12.50
N LEU A 70 -11.30 -11.38 12.46
CA LEU A 70 -12.06 -10.94 11.29
C LEU A 70 -11.84 -9.46 10.99
N LEU A 71 -11.80 -8.61 12.01
CA LEU A 71 -11.57 -7.16 11.86
C LEU A 71 -10.18 -6.89 11.27
N VAL A 72 -9.13 -7.52 11.81
CA VAL A 72 -7.76 -7.39 11.29
C VAL A 72 -7.66 -7.93 9.85
N PHE A 73 -8.32 -9.06 9.56
CA PHE A 73 -8.42 -9.58 8.20
C PHE A 73 -9.07 -8.57 7.24
N LEU A 74 -10.23 -8.00 7.61
CA LEU A 74 -10.95 -7.02 6.80
C LEU A 74 -10.13 -5.74 6.61
N MET A 75 -9.42 -5.29 7.66
CA MET A 75 -8.51 -4.16 7.58
C MET A 75 -7.45 -4.39 6.50
N TRP A 76 -6.73 -5.51 6.55
CA TRP A 76 -5.74 -5.88 5.53
C TRP A 76 -6.37 -5.99 4.15
N TRP A 77 -7.54 -6.65 4.03
CA TRP A 77 -8.18 -6.89 2.74
C TRP A 77 -8.64 -5.61 2.06
N ILE A 78 -9.34 -4.73 2.79
CA ILE A 78 -9.82 -3.45 2.27
C ILE A 78 -8.65 -2.54 1.88
N MET A 79 -7.57 -2.51 2.68
CA MET A 79 -6.36 -1.75 2.33
C MET A 79 -5.73 -2.24 1.03
N MET A 80 -5.56 -3.55 0.87
CA MET A 80 -4.97 -4.11 -0.35
C MET A 80 -5.83 -3.81 -1.56
N ILE A 81 -7.17 -3.93 -1.45
CA ILE A 81 -8.10 -3.54 -2.52
C ILE A 81 -7.91 -2.06 -2.86
N ALA A 82 -7.95 -1.16 -1.88
CA ALA A 82 -7.87 0.28 -2.10
C ALA A 82 -6.56 0.69 -2.80
N MET A 83 -5.43 0.08 -2.44
CA MET A 83 -4.12 0.47 -2.98
C MET A 83 -3.74 -0.26 -4.27
N MET A 84 -4.14 -1.52 -4.44
CA MET A 84 -3.70 -2.34 -5.57
C MET A 84 -4.69 -2.33 -6.73
N LEU A 85 -5.98 -2.12 -6.49
CA LEU A 85 -6.98 -2.03 -7.56
C LEU A 85 -6.69 -0.90 -8.57
N PRO A 86 -6.20 0.30 -8.16
CA PRO A 86 -5.74 1.32 -9.12
C PRO A 86 -4.62 0.82 -10.03
N SER A 87 -3.71 -0.02 -9.53
CA SER A 87 -2.59 -0.56 -10.32
C SER A 87 -3.05 -1.56 -11.39
N ALA A 88 -4.18 -2.24 -11.18
CA ALA A 88 -4.78 -3.16 -12.14
C ALA A 88 -5.68 -2.45 -13.16
N SER A 89 -6.04 -1.19 -12.92
CA SER A 89 -6.95 -0.42 -13.78
C SER A 89 -6.52 -0.33 -15.26
N PRO A 90 -5.23 -0.16 -15.64
CA PRO A 90 -4.86 -0.08 -17.05
C PRO A 90 -5.05 -1.42 -17.78
N THR A 91 -4.78 -2.55 -17.10
CA THR A 91 -4.97 -3.89 -17.66
C THR A 91 -6.45 -4.20 -17.85
N VAL A 92 -7.30 -3.82 -16.88
CA VAL A 92 -8.76 -3.97 -16.98
C VAL A 92 -9.32 -3.11 -18.12
N LEU A 93 -8.85 -1.86 -18.26
CA LEU A 93 -9.26 -0.97 -19.35
C LEU A 93 -8.78 -1.47 -20.73
N LEU A 94 -7.55 -2.00 -20.81
CA LEU A 94 -7.02 -2.61 -22.03
C LEU A 94 -7.80 -3.87 -22.41
N TYR A 95 -8.09 -4.73 -21.44
CA TYR A 95 -8.88 -5.94 -21.64
C TYR A 95 -10.29 -5.58 -22.11
N ALA A 96 -10.94 -4.59 -21.47
CA ALA A 96 -12.22 -4.06 -21.91
C ALA A 96 -12.16 -3.45 -23.33
N ALA A 97 -11.08 -2.75 -23.69
CA ALA A 97 -10.89 -2.20 -25.03
C ALA A 97 -10.70 -3.30 -26.10
N ILE A 98 -9.99 -4.39 -25.78
CA ILE A 98 -9.83 -5.55 -26.67
C ILE A 98 -11.16 -6.28 -26.84
N LEU A 99 -11.89 -6.52 -25.75
CA LEU A 99 -13.19 -7.18 -25.79
C LEU A 99 -14.25 -6.38 -26.55
N ARG A 100 -14.22 -5.04 -26.47
CA ARG A 100 -15.07 -4.14 -27.28
C ARG A 100 -14.79 -4.23 -28.78
N ARG A 101 -13.61 -4.70 -29.20
CA ARG A 101 -13.28 -4.99 -30.61
C ARG A 101 -13.66 -6.41 -31.04
N GLY A 102 -14.03 -7.28 -30.10
CA GLY A 102 -14.47 -8.65 -30.34
C GLY A 102 -15.95 -8.76 -30.72
N ARG A 103 -16.38 -9.97 -31.10
CA ARG A 103 -17.71 -10.26 -31.67
C ARG A 103 -18.84 -10.50 -30.64
N GLU A 104 -18.56 -10.54 -29.33
CA GLU A 104 -19.58 -10.86 -28.29
C GLU A 104 -19.65 -9.84 -27.14
N PRO A 105 -20.35 -8.70 -27.33
CA PRO A 105 -20.46 -7.65 -26.31
C PRO A 105 -21.23 -8.05 -25.04
N GLU A 106 -22.12 -9.04 -25.11
CA GLU A 106 -22.90 -9.50 -23.94
C GLU A 106 -22.07 -10.23 -22.87
N ARG A 107 -20.95 -10.87 -23.24
CA ARG A 107 -20.10 -11.59 -22.28
C ARG A 107 -19.10 -10.70 -21.55
N ILE A 108 -18.89 -9.47 -22.03
CA ILE A 108 -17.95 -8.50 -21.46
C ILE A 108 -18.15 -8.27 -19.95
N PRO A 109 -19.37 -8.01 -19.43
CA PRO A 109 -19.57 -7.82 -18.00
C PRO A 109 -19.27 -9.08 -17.19
N ALA A 110 -19.65 -10.27 -17.68
CA ALA A 110 -19.43 -11.53 -16.98
C ALA A 110 -17.93 -11.87 -16.86
N ILE A 111 -17.17 -11.70 -17.94
CA ILE A 111 -15.72 -11.95 -17.94
C ILE A 111 -14.98 -10.93 -17.08
N SER A 112 -15.34 -9.65 -17.16
CA SER A 112 -14.74 -8.60 -16.32
C SER A 112 -15.04 -8.83 -14.84
N ALA A 113 -16.27 -9.25 -14.50
CA ALA A 113 -16.65 -9.62 -13.14
C ALA A 113 -15.86 -10.83 -12.65
N ALA A 114 -15.65 -11.85 -13.49
CA ALA A 114 -14.85 -13.02 -13.14
C ALA A 114 -13.38 -12.65 -12.85
N PHE A 115 -12.79 -11.75 -13.67
CA PHE A 115 -11.44 -11.24 -13.43
C PHE A 115 -11.34 -10.49 -12.09
N VAL A 116 -12.26 -9.54 -11.85
CA VAL A 116 -12.28 -8.78 -10.59
C VAL A 116 -12.50 -9.70 -9.40
N ALA A 117 -13.41 -10.68 -9.50
CA ALA A 117 -13.64 -11.65 -8.44
C ALA A 117 -12.38 -12.47 -8.14
N GLY A 118 -11.71 -13.00 -9.15
CA GLY A 118 -10.44 -13.72 -8.96
C GLY A 118 -9.35 -12.85 -8.32
N TYR A 119 -9.27 -11.58 -8.72
CA TYR A 119 -8.35 -10.61 -8.13
C TYR A 119 -8.64 -10.35 -6.64
N LEU A 120 -9.93 -10.17 -6.29
CA LEU A 120 -10.35 -9.96 -4.89
C LEU A 120 -10.09 -11.20 -4.03
N VAL A 121 -10.28 -12.41 -4.57
CA VAL A 121 -9.97 -13.68 -3.90
C VAL A 121 -8.48 -13.83 -3.66
N ALA A 122 -7.63 -13.48 -4.63
CA ALA A 122 -6.18 -13.50 -4.46
C ALA A 122 -5.74 -12.57 -3.32
N TRP A 123 -6.32 -11.37 -3.25
CA TRP A 123 -6.07 -10.45 -2.13
C TRP A 123 -6.62 -10.95 -0.80
N ALA A 124 -7.78 -11.61 -0.80
CA ALA A 124 -8.30 -12.23 0.42
C ALA A 124 -7.31 -13.27 0.97
N GLY A 125 -6.76 -14.13 0.10
CA GLY A 125 -5.72 -15.10 0.49
C GLY A 125 -4.47 -14.42 1.07
N PHE A 126 -3.98 -13.37 0.42
CA PHE A 126 -2.85 -12.60 0.94
C PHE A 126 -3.14 -11.96 2.31
N SER A 127 -4.33 -11.36 2.48
CA SER A 127 -4.73 -10.72 3.72
C SER A 127 -4.90 -11.71 4.88
N ALA A 128 -5.35 -12.94 4.59
CA ALA A 128 -5.37 -14.01 5.59
C ALA A 128 -3.94 -14.38 6.04
N ILE A 129 -2.99 -14.49 5.11
CA ILE A 129 -1.58 -14.74 5.42
C ILE A 129 -0.99 -13.58 6.24
N ALA A 130 -1.26 -12.33 5.85
CA ALA A 130 -0.78 -11.15 6.56
C ALA A 130 -1.32 -11.07 7.99
N ALA A 131 -2.63 -11.32 8.17
CA ALA A 131 -3.25 -11.38 9.49
C ALA A 131 -2.65 -12.50 10.36
N LEU A 132 -2.38 -13.67 9.79
CA LEU A 132 -1.72 -14.77 10.48
C LEU A 132 -0.29 -14.42 10.91
N ILE A 133 0.49 -13.79 10.02
CA ILE A 133 1.84 -13.32 10.33
C ILE A 133 1.78 -12.29 11.46
N GLN A 134 0.86 -11.33 11.38
CA GLN A 134 0.68 -10.32 12.41
C GLN A 134 0.35 -10.96 13.76
N TRP A 135 -0.60 -11.89 13.80
CA TRP A 135 -0.92 -12.64 15.02
C TRP A 135 0.30 -13.37 15.59
N LEU A 136 1.10 -14.03 14.75
CA LEU A 136 2.30 -14.73 15.18
C LEU A 136 3.37 -13.78 15.73
N LEU A 137 3.54 -12.61 15.11
CA LEU A 137 4.48 -11.58 15.57
C LEU A 137 4.05 -10.96 16.91
N GLU A 138 2.75 -10.75 17.10
CA GLU A 138 2.17 -10.32 18.38
C GLU A 138 2.34 -11.40 19.46
N ALA A 139 2.06 -12.67 19.13
CA ALA A 139 2.23 -13.78 20.07
C ALA A 139 3.69 -13.99 20.50
N ARG A 140 4.66 -13.65 19.65
CA ARG A 140 6.09 -13.67 19.96
C ARG A 140 6.64 -12.38 20.58
N GLY A 141 5.77 -11.38 20.82
CA GLY A 141 6.17 -10.09 21.40
C GLY A 141 7.05 -9.22 20.49
N VAL A 142 7.14 -9.55 19.19
CA VAL A 142 7.90 -8.76 18.19
C VAL A 142 7.12 -7.50 17.79
N VAL A 143 5.79 -7.60 17.79
CA VAL A 143 4.87 -6.47 17.58
C VAL A 143 4.08 -6.27 18.85
N SER A 144 4.01 -5.02 19.32
CA SER A 144 3.19 -4.65 20.47
C SER A 144 1.71 -4.79 20.14
N ALA A 145 0.97 -5.57 20.93
CA ALA A 145 -0.48 -5.71 20.78
C ALA A 145 -1.23 -4.39 21.06
N THR A 146 -0.63 -3.49 21.85
CA THR A 146 -1.25 -2.22 22.24
C THR A 146 -1.03 -1.09 21.24
N MET A 147 0.17 -0.97 20.67
CA MET A 147 0.50 0.10 19.74
C MET A 147 0.57 -0.34 18.28
N MET A 148 0.45 -1.65 17.99
CA MET A 148 0.61 -2.23 16.65
C MET A 148 1.93 -1.79 15.98
N THR A 149 2.96 -1.57 16.79
CA THR A 149 4.30 -1.17 16.35
C THR A 149 5.31 -2.25 16.71
N LEU A 150 6.40 -2.33 15.92
CA LEU A 150 7.53 -3.19 16.27
C LEU A 150 8.08 -2.76 17.63
N THR A 151 8.30 -3.75 18.49
CA THR A 151 8.92 -3.56 19.80
C THR A 151 10.34 -2.99 19.65
N ASP A 152 11.07 -3.44 18.63
CA ASP A 152 12.38 -2.89 18.26
C ASP A 152 12.29 -1.90 17.08
N THR A 153 12.42 -0.62 17.41
CA THR A 153 12.48 0.50 16.44
C THR A 153 13.66 0.43 15.47
N VAL A 154 14.80 -0.17 15.85
CA VAL A 154 15.99 -0.25 14.98
C VAL A 154 15.75 -1.27 13.88
N ALA A 155 15.22 -2.45 14.21
CA ALA A 155 14.85 -3.47 13.24
C ALA A 155 13.82 -2.93 12.22
N GLY A 156 12.81 -2.19 12.69
CA GLY A 156 11.84 -1.52 11.81
C GLY A 156 12.48 -0.49 10.88
N GLY A 157 13.38 0.34 11.41
CA GLY A 157 14.13 1.32 10.62
C GLY A 157 14.99 0.67 9.55
N LEU A 158 15.77 -0.35 9.90
CA LEU A 158 16.61 -1.10 8.96
C LEU A 158 15.78 -1.76 7.85
N LEU A 159 14.65 -2.37 8.21
CA LEU A 159 13.75 -2.98 7.24
C LEU A 159 13.21 -1.95 6.24
N LEU A 160 12.77 -0.78 6.72
CA LEU A 160 12.29 0.30 5.86
C LEU A 160 13.40 0.87 4.96
N THR A 161 14.61 1.05 5.50
CA THR A 161 15.76 1.49 4.71
C THR A 161 16.13 0.47 3.63
N ALA A 162 16.16 -0.83 3.96
CA ALA A 162 16.43 -1.90 3.01
C ALA A 162 15.37 -1.96 1.91
N ALA A 163 14.08 -1.87 2.28
CA ALA A 163 12.98 -1.80 1.32
C ALA A 163 13.11 -0.57 0.42
N GLY A 164 13.45 0.60 0.98
CA GLY A 164 13.71 1.84 0.25
C GLY A 164 14.83 1.68 -0.78
N ILE A 165 15.98 1.14 -0.36
CA ILE A 165 17.12 0.85 -1.26
C ILE A 165 16.67 -0.08 -2.38
N PHE A 166 15.96 -1.17 -2.05
CA PHE A 166 15.45 -2.13 -3.04
C PHE A 166 14.62 -1.45 -4.14
N GLN A 167 13.80 -0.43 -3.81
CA GLN A 167 13.01 0.30 -4.80
C GLN A 167 13.85 0.97 -5.89
N PHE A 168 15.09 1.37 -5.59
CA PHE A 168 16.00 2.02 -6.54
C PHE A 168 16.98 1.06 -7.22
N THR A 169 16.99 -0.22 -6.84
CA THR A 169 17.91 -1.19 -7.42
C THR A 169 17.61 -1.49 -8.90
N PRO A 170 18.65 -1.78 -9.70
CA PRO A 170 18.46 -2.25 -11.07
C PRO A 170 17.76 -3.62 -11.13
N LEU A 171 17.85 -4.42 -10.06
CA LEU A 171 17.20 -5.73 -9.95
C LEU A 171 15.67 -5.62 -10.05
N LYS A 172 15.07 -4.70 -9.28
CA LYS A 172 13.62 -4.43 -9.38
C LYS A 172 13.24 -4.01 -10.80
N ARG A 173 14.04 -3.14 -11.43
CA ARG A 173 13.79 -2.68 -12.81
C ARG A 173 13.87 -3.81 -13.83
N ALA A 174 14.84 -4.72 -13.68
CA ALA A 174 14.98 -5.88 -14.55
C ALA A 174 13.78 -6.83 -14.43
N CYS A 175 13.36 -7.15 -13.21
CA CYS A 175 12.19 -7.99 -12.95
C CYS A 175 10.92 -7.36 -13.53
N LEU A 176 10.67 -6.07 -13.28
CA LEU A 176 9.48 -5.39 -13.79
C LEU A 176 9.43 -5.30 -15.32
N ARG A 177 10.56 -5.23 -16.02
CA ARG A 177 10.57 -5.27 -17.49
C ARG A 177 10.07 -6.61 -18.02
N HIS A 178 10.41 -7.70 -17.35
CA HIS A 178 9.97 -9.05 -17.75
C HIS A 178 8.51 -9.33 -17.32
N CYS A 179 8.11 -8.85 -16.13
CA CYS A 179 6.75 -9.08 -15.63
C CYS A 179 5.69 -8.13 -16.22
N ARG A 180 6.09 -7.02 -16.85
CA ARG A 180 5.19 -6.04 -17.48
C ARG A 180 5.28 -6.02 -19.01
N SER A 181 6.11 -6.87 -19.62
CA SER A 181 6.01 -7.10 -21.06
C SER A 181 4.74 -7.91 -21.33
N PRO A 182 3.87 -7.47 -22.25
CA PRO A 182 2.73 -8.29 -22.68
C PRO A 182 3.18 -9.61 -23.30
#